data_AF-A0ABD2NY99-F1
#
_entry.id   AF-A0ABD2NY99-F1
#
_cell.length_a   1.000
_cell.length_b   1.000
_cell.length_c   1.000
_cell.angle_alpha   90.00
_cell.angle_beta   90.00
_cell.angle_gamma   90.00
#
_symmetry.space_group_name_H-M   'P 1'
#
loop_
_entity.id
_entity.type
_entity.pdbx_description
1 polymer ?
#
loop_
_entity_poly.entity_id
_entity_poly.type
_entity_poly.pdbx_seq_one_letter_code
_entity_poly.pdbx_strand_id
1 'polypeptide(L)'
;MAYFRLMYFCRLNYYMGPVQISLGKMCADIAKYITIFIIILISFTCAMCRFYQYYDGMVQVDSNGIKTQQVSSFVNFQKTLKTFFWGLLGMSPLESADVIISNLPGPKENTTIVNSHDFTENMGYLSFAIYEMLTMTMIMNMLIATMSSTFQRVLDNLNTEWTFGKTDFYLEYMMQSTLPPPLNLIPTQLGFNLMKQVASFSVTDAQEDQRASDYNALISQLVQRYFREKDTVTTTSEIEELRQEINELKLACKDLIDIITSR
;
A
#
# COMPACT_ATOMS: atom_id res chain seq x y z
N MET A 1 7.56 16.32 -2.94
CA MET A 1 6.83 16.40 -1.65
C MET A 1 5.66 17.38 -1.67
N ALA A 2 5.84 18.65 -2.07
CA ALA A 2 4.75 19.62 -2.10
C ALA A 2 3.55 19.20 -2.98
N TYR A 3 3.79 18.68 -4.19
CA TYR A 3 2.72 18.21 -5.08
C TYR A 3 1.95 17.00 -4.52
N PHE A 4 2.60 16.10 -3.78
CA PHE A 4 1.91 14.98 -3.12
C PHE A 4 0.96 15.45 -2.03
N ARG A 5 1.21 16.62 -1.41
CA ARG A 5 0.25 17.20 -0.46
C ARG A 5 -1.07 17.59 -1.13
N LEU A 6 -1.08 17.81 -2.45
CA LEU A 6 -2.31 18.10 -3.18
C LEU A 6 -3.25 16.89 -3.21
N MET A 7 -2.72 15.66 -3.08
CA MET A 7 -3.58 14.49 -2.91
C MET A 7 -4.50 14.65 -1.70
N TYR A 8 -4.09 15.29 -0.60
CA TYR A 8 -5.01 15.47 0.56
C TYR A 8 -6.31 16.18 0.19
N PHE A 9 -6.31 17.08 -0.81
CA PHE A 9 -7.54 17.71 -1.31
C PHE A 9 -8.44 16.76 -2.10
N CYS A 10 -7.88 15.76 -2.80
CA CYS A 10 -8.66 14.75 -3.51
C CYS A 10 -9.56 13.93 -2.54
N ARG A 11 -9.20 13.87 -1.24
CA ARG A 11 -9.96 13.15 -0.19
C ARG A 11 -11.35 13.75 0.02
N LEU A 12 -11.49 15.05 -0.21
CA LEU A 12 -12.72 15.81 -0.01
C LEU A 12 -13.75 15.61 -1.12
N ASN A 13 -13.30 15.25 -2.33
CA ASN A 13 -14.19 15.04 -3.46
C ASN A 13 -14.98 13.74 -3.28
N TYR A 14 -16.28 13.77 -3.60
CA TYR A 14 -17.16 12.60 -3.48
C TYR A 14 -16.68 11.40 -4.32
N TYR A 15 -16.21 11.65 -5.55
CA TYR A 15 -15.79 10.60 -6.48
C TYR A 15 -14.34 10.16 -6.23
N MET A 16 -13.43 11.10 -5.96
CA MET A 16 -12.01 10.79 -5.80
C MET A 16 -11.63 10.37 -4.37
N GLY A 17 -12.40 10.79 -3.37
CA GLY A 17 -12.09 10.54 -1.97
C GLY A 17 -11.99 9.05 -1.62
N PRO A 18 -12.98 8.22 -2.01
CA PRO A 18 -12.90 6.79 -1.76
C PRO A 18 -11.74 6.08 -2.47
N VAL A 19 -11.43 6.51 -3.69
CA VAL A 19 -10.29 5.98 -4.47
C VAL A 19 -8.97 6.32 -3.77
N GLN A 20 -8.84 7.52 -3.23
CA GLN A 20 -7.63 7.89 -2.50
C GLN A 20 -7.49 7.15 -1.17
N ILE A 21 -8.57 6.98 -0.42
CA ILE A 21 -8.53 6.28 0.88
C ILE A 21 -8.17 4.81 0.67
N SER A 22 -8.74 4.17 -0.35
CA SER A 22 -8.34 2.82 -0.74
C SER A 22 -6.88 2.77 -1.18
N LEU A 23 -6.38 3.75 -1.95
CA LEU A 23 -4.96 3.85 -2.33
C LEU A 23 -4.04 3.92 -1.12
N GLY A 24 -4.38 4.71 -0.09
CA GLY A 24 -3.61 4.78 1.15
C GLY A 24 -3.51 3.44 1.87
N LYS A 25 -4.64 2.73 2.00
CA LYS A 25 -4.68 1.40 2.65
C LYS A 25 -3.97 0.33 1.82
N MET A 26 -4.12 0.34 0.50
CA MET A 26 -3.39 -0.56 -0.40
C MET A 26 -1.87 -0.31 -0.34
N CYS A 27 -1.43 0.94 -0.18
CA CYS A 27 -0.01 1.28 -0.06
C CYS A 27 0.67 0.59 1.14
N ALA A 28 -0.06 0.42 2.25
CA ALA A 28 0.45 -0.33 3.40
C ALA A 28 0.68 -1.82 3.10
N ASP A 29 -0.14 -2.42 2.23
CA ASP A 29 0.08 -3.79 1.77
C ASP A 29 1.25 -3.87 0.78
N ILE A 30 1.37 -2.91 -0.14
CA ILE A 30 2.54 -2.78 -1.03
C ILE A 30 3.85 -2.73 -0.24
N ALA A 31 3.89 -1.97 0.86
CA ALA A 31 5.12 -1.82 1.66
C ALA A 31 5.65 -3.17 2.20
N LYS A 32 4.76 -4.10 2.55
CA LYS A 32 5.13 -5.47 2.97
C LYS A 32 5.81 -6.22 1.84
N TYR A 33 5.24 -6.13 0.64
CA TYR A 33 5.83 -6.74 -0.56
C TYR A 33 7.17 -6.10 -0.91
N ILE A 34 7.27 -4.76 -0.93
CA ILE A 34 8.54 -4.05 -1.16
C ILE A 34 9.65 -4.56 -0.23
N THR A 35 9.32 -4.90 1.03
CA THR A 35 10.30 -5.46 1.97
C THR A 35 10.87 -6.79 1.48
N ILE A 36 10.01 -7.72 1.02
CA ILE A 36 10.44 -9.00 0.45
C ILE A 36 11.27 -8.78 -0.81
N PHE A 37 10.85 -7.83 -1.67
CA PHE A 37 11.58 -7.46 -2.87
C PHE A 37 13.00 -6.97 -2.55
N ILE A 38 13.17 -6.10 -1.56
CA ILE A 38 14.48 -5.60 -1.14
C ILE A 38 15.40 -6.75 -0.68
N ILE A 39 14.85 -7.75 0.02
CA ILE A 39 15.62 -8.93 0.46
C ILE A 39 16.13 -9.72 -0.75
N ILE A 40 15.25 -9.99 -1.73
CA ILE A 40 15.62 -10.68 -2.98
C ILE A 40 16.67 -9.86 -3.74
N LEU A 41 16.44 -8.56 -3.91
CA LEU A 41 17.33 -7.65 -4.63
C LEU A 41 18.75 -7.67 -4.02
N ILE A 42 18.87 -7.54 -2.70
CA ILE A 42 20.17 -7.53 -2.02
C ILE A 42 20.86 -8.91 -2.14
N SER A 43 20.10 -10.00 -1.99
CA SER A 43 20.62 -11.38 -2.11
C SER A 43 21.25 -11.63 -3.48
N PHE A 44 20.48 -11.37 -4.56
CA PHE A 44 20.97 -11.53 -5.94
C PHE A 44 22.09 -10.54 -6.27
N THR A 45 22.01 -9.32 -5.75
CA THR A 45 23.08 -8.33 -5.94
C THR A 45 24.40 -8.83 -5.35
N CYS A 46 24.37 -9.37 -4.14
CA CYS A 46 25.58 -9.88 -3.48
C CYS A 46 26.13 -11.12 -4.20
N ALA A 47 25.25 -12.03 -4.65
CA ALA A 47 25.62 -13.24 -5.39
C ALA A 47 26.29 -12.90 -6.74
N MET A 48 25.65 -12.09 -7.58
CA MET A 48 26.21 -11.72 -8.89
C MET A 48 27.46 -10.84 -8.75
N CYS A 49 27.49 -9.94 -7.76
CA CYS A 49 28.68 -9.13 -7.51
C CYS A 49 29.89 -10.01 -7.22
N ARG A 50 29.75 -11.02 -6.35
CA ARG A 50 30.84 -11.97 -6.07
C ARG A 50 31.19 -12.88 -7.24
N PHE A 51 30.20 -13.25 -8.04
CA PHE A 51 30.41 -14.11 -9.19
C PHE A 51 31.17 -13.40 -10.32
N TYR A 52 30.87 -12.13 -10.59
CA TYR A 52 31.46 -11.33 -11.67
C TYR A 52 32.69 -10.50 -11.25
N GLN A 53 33.01 -10.40 -9.95
CA GLN A 53 34.13 -9.59 -9.45
C GLN A 53 35.48 -9.94 -10.11
N TYR A 54 35.69 -11.19 -10.51
CA TYR A 54 36.93 -11.66 -11.12
C TYR A 54 37.13 -11.20 -12.57
N TYR A 55 36.09 -10.71 -13.23
CA TYR A 55 36.13 -10.24 -14.62
C TYR A 55 36.26 -8.72 -14.73
N ASP A 56 36.55 -8.03 -13.62
CA ASP A 56 36.74 -6.58 -13.63
C ASP A 56 37.91 -6.16 -14.54
N GLY A 57 37.67 -5.15 -15.38
CA GLY A 57 38.69 -4.59 -16.26
C GLY A 57 39.15 -5.50 -17.41
N MET A 58 38.54 -6.66 -17.62
CA MET A 58 38.89 -7.57 -18.72
C MET A 58 38.50 -6.96 -20.07
N VAL A 59 39.41 -7.05 -21.04
CA VAL A 59 39.25 -6.52 -22.40
C VAL A 59 39.65 -7.58 -23.41
N GLN A 60 38.73 -7.90 -24.31
CA GLN A 60 38.97 -8.79 -25.44
C GLN A 60 39.28 -7.95 -26.69
N VAL A 61 40.27 -8.39 -27.47
CA VAL A 61 40.62 -7.77 -28.76
C VAL A 61 40.34 -8.76 -29.88
N ASP A 62 39.40 -8.44 -30.75
CA ASP A 62 39.07 -9.31 -31.88
C ASP A 62 40.15 -9.30 -32.97
N SER A 63 40.09 -10.27 -33.88
CA SER A 63 40.96 -10.37 -35.06
C SER A 63 40.94 -9.12 -35.96
N ASN A 64 39.90 -8.28 -35.83
CA ASN A 64 39.73 -7.01 -36.56
C ASN A 64 40.30 -5.80 -35.80
N GLY A 65 40.89 -6.00 -34.61
CA GLY A 65 41.44 -4.94 -33.76
C GLY A 65 40.40 -4.17 -32.93
N ILE A 66 39.12 -4.58 -32.97
CA ILE A 66 38.06 -4.00 -32.15
C ILE A 66 38.24 -4.49 -30.71
N LYS A 67 38.17 -3.55 -29.75
CA LYS A 67 38.31 -3.84 -28.32
C LYS A 67 36.92 -3.86 -27.67
N THR A 68 36.53 -4.99 -27.11
CA THR A 68 35.30 -5.14 -26.35
C THR A 68 35.67 -5.29 -24.88
N GLN A 69 35.13 -4.42 -24.02
CA GLN A 69 35.41 -4.41 -22.59
C GLN A 69 34.24 -5.02 -21.82
N GLN A 70 34.55 -5.74 -20.73
CA GLN A 70 33.55 -6.27 -19.82
C GLN A 70 32.60 -5.17 -19.30
N VAL A 71 31.29 -5.43 -19.39
CA VAL A 71 30.28 -4.50 -18.90
C VAL A 71 30.36 -4.41 -17.39
N SER A 72 30.49 -3.19 -16.85
CA SER A 72 30.63 -2.98 -15.40
C SER A 72 29.34 -3.20 -14.57
N SER A 73 28.30 -3.80 -15.18
CA SER A 73 26.98 -4.06 -14.58
C SER A 73 27.07 -4.93 -13.32
N PHE A 74 27.74 -6.08 -13.40
CA PHE A 74 27.78 -7.05 -12.29
C PHE A 74 29.05 -6.98 -11.42
N VAL A 75 29.96 -6.05 -11.70
CA VAL A 75 31.29 -6.06 -11.08
C VAL A 75 31.32 -5.35 -9.73
N ASN A 76 30.58 -4.24 -9.60
CA ASN A 76 30.51 -3.45 -8.38
C ASN A 76 29.13 -3.56 -7.75
N PHE A 77 29.06 -3.73 -6.43
CA PHE A 77 27.80 -3.86 -5.69
C PHE A 77 26.76 -2.79 -6.05
N GLN A 78 27.17 -1.52 -6.08
CA GLN A 78 26.25 -0.41 -6.41
C GLN A 78 25.78 -0.44 -7.87
N LYS A 79 26.66 -0.83 -8.81
CA LYS A 79 26.30 -0.96 -10.23
C LYS A 79 25.38 -2.17 -10.43
N THR A 80 25.64 -3.27 -9.74
CA THR A 80 24.82 -4.48 -9.77
C THR A 80 23.44 -4.23 -9.19
N LEU A 81 23.35 -3.52 -8.07
CA LEU A 81 22.08 -3.11 -7.49
C LEU A 81 21.29 -2.23 -8.46
N LYS A 82 21.97 -1.30 -9.16
CA LYS A 82 21.36 -0.48 -10.21
C LYS A 82 20.87 -1.34 -11.37
N THR A 83 21.66 -2.28 -11.88
CA THR A 83 21.27 -3.18 -12.98
C THR A 83 20.04 -4.00 -12.61
N PHE A 84 20.01 -4.62 -11.42
CA PHE A 84 18.84 -5.38 -10.98
C PHE A 84 17.61 -4.51 -10.71
N PHE A 85 17.80 -3.30 -10.14
CA PHE A 85 16.70 -2.35 -9.94
C PHE A 85 16.05 -1.95 -11.27
N TRP A 86 16.84 -1.66 -12.31
CA TRP A 86 16.30 -1.36 -13.65
C TRP A 86 15.82 -2.62 -14.39
N GLY A 87 16.36 -3.79 -14.06
CA GLY A 87 15.87 -5.10 -14.51
C GLY A 87 14.41 -5.32 -14.12
N LEU A 88 14.02 -4.91 -12.91
CA LEU A 88 12.62 -4.92 -12.46
C LEU A 88 11.63 -4.27 -13.45
N LEU A 89 12.08 -3.21 -14.14
CA LEU A 89 11.26 -2.45 -15.09
C LEU A 89 11.44 -2.93 -16.53
N GLY A 90 12.18 -4.02 -16.75
CA GLY A 90 12.55 -4.53 -18.07
C GLY A 90 13.53 -3.64 -18.85
N MET A 91 14.22 -2.72 -18.16
CA MET A 91 15.13 -1.75 -18.80
C MET A 91 16.62 -2.16 -18.74
N SER A 92 16.92 -3.31 -18.13
CA SER A 92 18.30 -3.83 -18.09
C SER A 92 18.63 -4.56 -19.40
N PRO A 93 19.72 -4.21 -20.10
CA PRO A 93 20.14 -4.93 -21.30
C PRO A 93 20.61 -6.33 -20.93
N LEU A 94 20.21 -7.33 -21.72
CA LEU A 94 20.57 -8.75 -21.56
C LEU A 94 22.09 -8.96 -21.66
N GLU A 95 22.75 -8.18 -22.51
CA GLU A 95 24.22 -8.12 -22.70
C GLU A 95 24.97 -7.80 -21.40
N SER A 96 24.28 -7.33 -20.35
CA SER A 96 24.91 -7.13 -19.04
C SER A 96 25.46 -8.43 -18.45
N ALA A 97 24.91 -9.59 -18.82
CA ALA A 97 25.32 -10.90 -18.33
C ALA A 97 26.48 -11.52 -19.12
N ASP A 98 26.88 -10.91 -20.24
CA ASP A 98 28.01 -11.40 -21.04
C ASP A 98 29.31 -11.39 -20.21
N VAL A 99 30.13 -12.43 -20.41
CA VAL A 99 31.43 -12.58 -19.73
C VAL A 99 32.53 -12.49 -20.77
N ILE A 100 33.20 -11.35 -20.79
CA ILE A 100 34.31 -11.04 -21.69
C ILE A 100 35.64 -11.23 -20.94
N ILE A 101 36.58 -11.93 -21.57
CA ILE A 101 37.85 -12.32 -20.98
C ILE A 101 38.99 -11.84 -21.87
N SER A 102 40.09 -11.42 -21.24
CA SER A 102 41.31 -11.05 -21.97
C SER A 102 41.86 -12.22 -22.78
N ASN A 103 42.27 -11.95 -24.02
CA ASN A 103 42.87 -12.97 -24.87
C ASN A 103 44.15 -13.56 -24.26
N LEU A 104 44.38 -14.85 -24.50
CA LEU A 104 45.62 -15.53 -24.13
C LEU A 104 46.75 -15.19 -25.11
N PRO A 105 48.02 -15.15 -24.64
CA PRO A 105 49.16 -15.00 -25.54
C PRO A 105 49.25 -16.22 -26.47
N GLY A 106 49.24 -15.97 -27.77
CA GLY A 106 49.36 -17.02 -28.78
C GLY A 106 50.82 -17.40 -29.06
N PRO A 107 51.05 -18.42 -29.90
CA PRO A 107 52.38 -18.96 -30.18
C PRO A 107 53.31 -18.02 -30.99
N LYS A 108 52.82 -16.88 -31.50
CA LYS A 108 53.62 -15.84 -32.16
C LYS A 108 53.41 -14.49 -31.47
N GLU A 109 54.42 -13.61 -31.54
CA GLU A 109 54.49 -12.32 -30.80
C GLU A 109 53.31 -11.34 -31.04
N ASN A 110 52.46 -11.57 -32.05
CA ASN A 110 51.29 -10.74 -32.37
C ASN A 110 49.97 -11.51 -32.55
N THR A 111 49.93 -12.80 -32.18
CA THR A 111 48.70 -13.60 -32.25
C THR A 111 48.13 -13.77 -30.85
N THR A 112 46.84 -13.48 -30.67
CA THR A 112 46.13 -13.72 -29.42
C THR A 112 45.05 -14.77 -29.64
N ILE A 113 44.86 -15.67 -28.67
CA ILE A 113 43.81 -16.69 -28.72
C ILE A 113 42.64 -16.19 -27.89
N VAL A 114 41.45 -16.11 -28.51
CA VAL A 114 40.21 -15.76 -27.82
C VAL A 114 39.85 -16.89 -26.87
N ASN A 115 39.64 -16.56 -25.60
CA ASN A 115 39.20 -17.49 -24.57
C ASN A 115 37.81 -17.08 -24.10
N SER A 116 36.88 -18.03 -24.00
CA SER A 116 35.51 -17.81 -23.51
C SER A 116 35.22 -18.73 -22.33
N HIS A 117 34.50 -18.23 -21.32
CA HIS A 117 34.03 -19.03 -20.19
C HIS A 117 32.52 -19.25 -20.28
N ASP A 118 32.10 -20.09 -21.23
CA ASP A 118 30.69 -20.36 -21.54
C ASP A 118 29.90 -20.88 -20.33
N PHE A 119 30.53 -21.61 -19.42
CA PHE A 119 29.88 -22.09 -18.19
C PHE A 119 29.51 -20.94 -17.25
N THR A 120 30.41 -19.97 -17.07
CA THR A 120 30.16 -18.80 -16.22
C THR A 120 29.09 -17.92 -16.83
N GLU A 121 29.18 -17.68 -18.14
CA GLU A 121 28.20 -16.89 -18.89
C GLU A 121 26.79 -17.51 -18.78
N ASN A 122 26.66 -18.81 -19.02
CA ASN A 122 25.38 -19.52 -18.89
C ASN A 122 24.81 -19.43 -17.47
N MET A 123 25.65 -19.53 -16.43
CA MET A 123 25.20 -19.36 -15.04
C MET A 123 24.78 -17.94 -14.71
N GLY A 124 25.42 -16.94 -15.33
CA GLY A 124 25.02 -15.54 -15.25
C GLY A 124 23.65 -15.30 -15.85
N TYR A 125 23.43 -15.78 -17.07
CA TYR A 125 22.12 -15.74 -17.75
C TYR A 125 21.03 -16.47 -16.96
N LEU A 126 21.32 -17.66 -16.43
CA LEU A 126 20.38 -18.41 -15.60
C LEU A 126 20.01 -17.65 -14.32
N SER A 127 21.00 -17.09 -13.62
CA SER A 127 20.77 -16.33 -12.39
C SER A 127 19.97 -15.06 -12.63
N PHE A 128 20.24 -14.37 -13.74
CA PHE A 128 19.48 -13.19 -14.16
C PHE A 128 18.04 -13.56 -14.55
N ALA A 129 17.84 -14.66 -15.28
CA ALA A 129 16.51 -15.15 -15.64
C ALA A 129 15.68 -15.58 -14.42
N ILE A 130 16.29 -16.26 -13.45
CA ILE A 130 15.61 -16.65 -12.20
C ILE A 130 15.21 -15.40 -11.41
N TYR A 131 16.08 -14.38 -11.33
CA TYR A 131 15.74 -13.11 -10.70
C TYR A 131 14.50 -12.49 -11.35
N GLU A 132 14.49 -12.34 -12.68
CA GLU A 132 13.36 -11.76 -13.42
C GLU A 132 12.06 -12.55 -13.25
N MET A 133 12.13 -13.89 -13.24
CA MET A 133 10.96 -14.73 -13.00
C MET A 133 10.37 -14.54 -11.59
N LEU A 134 11.23 -14.45 -10.57
CA LEU A 134 10.82 -14.23 -9.18
C LEU A 134 10.19 -12.85 -8.98
N THR A 135 10.83 -11.80 -9.51
CA THR A 135 10.34 -10.42 -9.41
C THR A 135 9.06 -10.22 -10.20
N MET A 136 8.95 -10.78 -11.40
CA MET A 136 7.72 -10.72 -12.21
C MET A 136 6.54 -11.43 -11.53
N THR A 137 6.77 -12.62 -10.96
CA THR A 137 5.74 -13.36 -10.20
C THR A 137 5.26 -12.56 -8.99
N MET A 138 6.19 -11.89 -8.29
CA MET A 138 5.91 -11.08 -7.12
C MET A 138 5.14 -9.80 -7.48
N ILE A 139 5.52 -9.09 -8.55
CA ILE A 139 4.84 -7.87 -9.03
C ILE A 139 3.45 -8.18 -9.59
N MET A 140 3.31 -9.23 -10.40
CA MET A 140 2.04 -9.50 -11.08
C MET A 140 1.11 -10.30 -10.17
N ASN A 141 1.48 -11.51 -9.80
CA ASN A 141 0.49 -12.49 -9.37
C ASN A 141 0.14 -12.38 -7.89
N MET A 142 1.10 -12.03 -7.03
CA MET A 142 0.82 -11.90 -5.59
C MET A 142 0.44 -10.48 -5.17
N LEU A 143 1.05 -9.46 -5.78
CA LEU A 143 0.74 -8.07 -5.45
C LEU A 143 -0.65 -7.66 -5.96
N ILE A 144 -1.03 -8.04 -7.19
CA ILE A 144 -2.36 -7.69 -7.73
C ILE A 144 -3.47 -8.39 -6.94
N ALA A 145 -3.29 -9.67 -6.58
CA ALA A 145 -4.28 -10.44 -5.83
C ALA A 145 -4.58 -9.81 -4.47
N THR A 146 -3.54 -9.42 -3.73
CA THR A 146 -3.71 -8.79 -2.41
C THR A 146 -4.21 -7.36 -2.49
N MET A 147 -3.77 -6.57 -3.48
CA MET A 147 -4.36 -5.27 -3.75
C MET A 147 -5.85 -5.36 -4.03
N SER A 148 -6.27 -6.30 -4.88
CA SER A 148 -7.68 -6.48 -5.25
C SER A 148 -8.54 -6.85 -4.04
N SER A 149 -8.07 -7.77 -3.20
CA SER A 149 -8.75 -8.13 -1.96
C SER A 149 -8.84 -6.96 -0.97
N THR A 150 -7.75 -6.21 -0.78
CA THR A 150 -7.78 -5.02 0.09
C THR A 150 -8.66 -3.92 -0.49
N PHE A 151 -8.69 -3.74 -1.81
CA PHE A 151 -9.55 -2.77 -2.48
C PHE A 151 -11.02 -3.10 -2.23
N GLN A 152 -11.44 -4.35 -2.42
CA GLN A 152 -12.80 -4.80 -2.13
C GLN A 152 -13.19 -4.57 -0.67
N ARG A 153 -12.32 -4.94 0.27
CA ARG A 153 -12.56 -4.69 1.71
C ARG A 153 -12.79 -3.21 2.05
N VAL A 154 -12.11 -2.31 1.35
CA VAL A 154 -12.31 -0.85 1.52
C VAL A 154 -13.61 -0.40 0.86
N LEU A 155 -13.98 -0.96 -0.29
CA LEU A 155 -15.25 -0.68 -0.95
C LEU A 155 -16.45 -1.09 -0.09
N ASP A 156 -16.38 -2.23 0.61
CA ASP A 156 -17.48 -2.73 1.44
C ASP A 156 -17.87 -1.75 2.57
N ASN A 157 -16.89 -0.98 3.08
CA ASN A 157 -17.09 -0.01 4.17
C ASN A 157 -16.87 1.45 3.72
N LEU A 158 -17.01 1.69 2.41
CA LEU A 158 -16.58 2.93 1.77
C LEU A 158 -17.20 4.19 2.37
N ASN A 159 -18.50 4.17 2.68
CA ASN A 159 -19.19 5.35 3.21
C ASN A 159 -18.67 5.74 4.60
N THR A 160 -18.45 4.73 5.47
CA THR A 160 -17.92 4.93 6.82
C THR A 160 -16.48 5.42 6.77
N GLU A 161 -15.63 4.75 5.97
CA GLU A 161 -14.22 5.09 5.82
C GLU A 161 -14.00 6.47 5.20
N TRP A 162 -14.79 6.81 4.17
CA TRP A 162 -14.74 8.12 3.55
C TRP A 162 -15.26 9.22 4.47
N THR A 163 -16.37 8.98 5.17
CA THR A 163 -16.93 9.96 6.10
C THR A 163 -16.00 10.19 7.29
N PHE A 164 -15.41 9.13 7.84
CA PHE A 164 -14.40 9.23 8.89
C PHE A 164 -13.20 10.06 8.40
N GLY A 165 -12.67 9.71 7.23
CA GLY A 165 -11.50 10.41 6.71
C GLY A 165 -11.73 11.86 6.32
N LYS A 166 -12.92 12.17 5.81
CA LYS A 166 -13.34 13.54 5.54
C LYS A 166 -13.46 14.35 6.83
N THR A 167 -14.04 13.77 7.88
CA THR A 167 -14.18 14.42 9.20
C THR A 167 -12.84 14.67 9.86
N ASP A 168 -11.93 13.71 9.80
CA ASP A 168 -10.55 13.82 10.26
C ASP A 168 -9.81 15.01 9.62
N PHE A 169 -9.93 15.16 8.30
CA PHE A 169 -9.39 16.33 7.58
C PHE A 169 -10.04 17.64 8.05
N TYR A 170 -11.35 17.67 8.25
CA TYR A 170 -12.04 18.86 8.76
C TYR A 170 -11.59 19.24 10.16
N LEU A 171 -11.36 18.27 11.04
CA LEU A 171 -10.82 18.51 12.39
C LEU A 171 -9.42 19.11 12.33
N GLU A 172 -8.54 18.55 11.50
CA GLU A 172 -7.19 19.10 11.31
C GLU A 172 -7.24 20.54 10.80
N TYR A 173 -8.12 20.82 9.84
CA TYR A 173 -8.33 22.18 9.31
C TYR A 173 -8.90 23.15 10.36
N MET A 174 -9.85 22.70 11.19
CA MET A 174 -10.44 23.51 12.26
C MET A 174 -9.44 23.88 13.36
N MET A 175 -8.43 23.05 13.59
CA MET A 175 -7.36 23.32 14.56
C MET A 175 -6.26 24.24 14.02
N GLN A 176 -6.23 24.47 12.69
CA GLN A 176 -5.26 25.34 12.04
C GLN A 176 -5.63 26.82 12.22
N SER A 177 -4.64 27.72 12.16
CA SER A 177 -4.86 29.17 12.11
C SER A 177 -5.79 29.56 10.96
N THR A 178 -6.66 30.54 11.18
CA THR A 178 -7.67 31.00 10.22
C THR A 178 -7.08 31.62 8.94
N LEU A 179 -5.79 31.94 8.94
CA LEU A 179 -5.06 32.52 7.82
C LEU A 179 -4.18 31.45 7.15
N PRO A 180 -4.29 31.25 5.82
CA PRO A 180 -3.40 30.33 5.13
C PRO A 180 -1.95 30.86 5.15
N PRO A 181 -0.92 30.00 5.19
CA PRO A 181 0.45 30.41 4.89
C PRO A 181 0.54 31.07 3.50
N PRO A 182 1.28 32.17 3.30
CA PRO A 182 2.18 32.87 4.22
C PRO A 182 1.51 33.94 5.09
N LEU A 183 0.22 34.21 4.92
CA LEU A 183 -0.49 35.30 5.59
C LEU A 183 -0.60 35.11 7.12
N ASN A 184 -0.36 33.89 7.60
CA ASN A 184 -0.21 33.58 9.03
C ASN A 184 1.03 34.24 9.69
N LEU A 185 1.97 34.79 8.90
CA LEU A 185 3.17 35.46 9.43
C LEU A 185 2.93 36.92 9.84
N ILE A 186 1.82 37.52 9.39
CA ILE A 186 1.50 38.92 9.70
C ILE A 186 0.80 38.93 11.06
N PRO A 187 1.35 39.57 12.10
CA PRO A 187 0.71 39.65 13.41
C PRO A 187 -0.60 40.44 13.31
N THR A 188 -1.74 39.75 13.38
CA THR A 188 -3.07 40.36 13.36
C THR A 188 -3.38 41.00 14.72
N GLN A 189 -4.14 42.11 14.73
CA GLN A 189 -4.60 42.81 15.96
C GLN A 189 -5.33 41.87 16.96
N LEU A 190 -5.89 40.77 16.46
CA LEU A 190 -6.49 39.67 17.25
C LEU A 190 -5.48 38.96 18.18
N GLY A 191 -4.21 38.80 17.78
CA GLY A 191 -3.18 38.16 18.60
C GLY A 191 -2.81 38.97 19.84
N PHE A 192 -2.88 40.30 19.75
CA PHE A 192 -2.63 41.23 20.87
C PHE A 192 -3.74 41.16 21.93
N ASN A 193 -5.00 40.98 21.50
CA ASN A 193 -6.14 40.83 22.41
C ASN A 193 -6.15 39.45 23.08
N LEU A 194 -5.73 38.38 22.37
CA LEU A 194 -5.57 37.04 22.93
C LEU A 194 -4.56 37.01 24.09
N MET A 195 -3.44 37.74 23.99
CA MET A 195 -2.47 37.90 25.08
C MET A 195 -3.09 38.60 26.32
N LYS A 196 -4.02 39.54 26.09
CA LYS A 196 -4.75 40.24 27.16
C LYS A 196 -5.81 39.36 27.83
N GLN A 197 -6.36 38.40 27.09
CA GLN A 197 -7.39 37.46 27.55
C GLN A 197 -6.80 36.26 28.30
N VAL A 198 -5.57 35.84 27.96
CA VAL A 198 -4.79 34.86 28.74
C VAL A 198 -4.45 35.39 30.14
N ALA A 199 -4.35 36.72 30.32
CA ALA A 199 -4.12 37.34 31.61
C ALA A 199 -5.38 37.43 32.52
N SER A 200 -6.57 37.07 32.03
CA SER A 200 -7.84 37.13 32.78
C SER A 200 -8.51 35.75 32.93
N PHE A 201 -7.73 34.69 33.06
CA PHE A 201 -8.20 33.31 33.24
C PHE A 201 -8.69 33.08 34.69
N SER A 202 -9.94 33.43 34.99
CA SER A 202 -10.53 33.16 36.32
C SER A 202 -12.06 32.96 36.33
N VAL A 203 -12.69 32.64 35.20
CA VAL A 203 -14.14 32.30 35.20
C VAL A 203 -14.40 31.17 34.20
N THR A 204 -14.25 29.91 34.62
CA THR A 204 -14.65 28.75 33.80
C THR A 204 -15.26 27.59 34.61
N ASP A 205 -15.11 27.53 35.94
CA ASP A 205 -15.54 26.34 36.71
C ASP A 205 -17.07 26.13 36.76
N ALA A 206 -17.86 27.19 36.97
CA ALA A 206 -19.32 27.06 37.06
C ALA A 206 -20.01 26.67 35.73
N GLN A 207 -19.35 26.94 34.60
CA GLN A 207 -19.88 26.66 33.27
C GLN A 207 -19.51 25.24 32.79
N GLU A 208 -18.43 24.67 33.34
CA GLU A 208 -18.06 23.27 33.14
C GLU A 208 -18.97 22.31 33.91
N ASP A 209 -19.30 22.64 35.18
CA ASP A 209 -20.19 21.82 36.00
C ASP A 209 -21.60 21.69 35.41
N GLN A 210 -22.14 22.79 34.86
CA GLN A 210 -23.46 22.77 34.22
C GLN A 210 -23.46 21.96 32.92
N ARG A 211 -22.39 22.06 32.11
CA ARG A 211 -22.21 21.23 30.92
C ARG A 211 -22.08 19.74 31.24
N ALA A 212 -21.41 19.40 32.34
CA ALA A 212 -21.28 18.02 32.80
C ALA A 212 -22.64 17.44 33.23
N SER A 213 -23.46 18.24 33.91
CA SER A 213 -24.83 17.84 34.29
C SER A 213 -25.71 17.60 33.07
N ASP A 214 -25.72 18.55 32.12
CA ASP A 214 -26.49 18.45 30.87
C ASP A 214 -26.04 17.25 30.01
N TYR A 215 -24.73 16.98 29.96
CA TYR A 215 -24.17 15.81 29.27
C TYR A 215 -24.66 14.50 29.90
N ASN A 216 -24.62 14.38 31.23
CA ASN A 216 -25.09 13.17 31.93
C ASN A 216 -26.59 12.93 31.71
N ALA A 217 -27.41 13.99 31.72
CA ALA A 217 -28.83 13.90 31.41
C ALA A 217 -29.07 13.43 29.97
N LEU A 218 -28.33 13.97 29.00
CA LEU A 218 -28.44 13.60 27.59
C LEU A 218 -28.01 12.14 27.35
N ILE A 219 -26.90 11.70 27.96
CA ILE A 219 -26.44 10.31 27.88
C ILE A 219 -27.49 9.36 28.45
N SER A 220 -28.11 9.69 29.60
CA SER A 220 -29.19 8.88 30.17
C SER A 220 -30.37 8.71 29.19
N GLN A 221 -30.79 9.79 28.53
CA GLN A 221 -31.86 9.74 27.53
C GLN A 221 -31.47 8.91 26.29
N LEU A 222 -30.24 9.03 25.82
CA LEU A 222 -29.74 8.25 24.68
C LEU A 222 -29.69 6.76 25.00
N VAL A 223 -29.23 6.39 26.20
CA VAL A 223 -29.20 5.00 26.66
C VAL A 223 -30.61 4.41 26.71
N GLN A 224 -31.57 5.16 27.28
CA GLN A 224 -32.97 4.73 27.29
C GLN A 224 -33.54 4.55 25.89
N ARG A 225 -33.25 5.49 24.97
CA ARG A 225 -33.69 5.40 23.58
C ARG A 225 -33.08 4.18 22.87
N TYR A 226 -31.81 3.91 23.09
CA TYR A 226 -31.11 2.75 22.51
C TYR A 226 -31.73 1.43 22.96
N PHE A 227 -31.96 1.24 24.27
CA PHE A 227 -32.59 0.01 24.78
C PHE A 227 -34.02 -0.14 24.28
N ARG A 228 -34.80 0.94 24.23
CA ARG A 228 -36.14 0.92 23.67
C ARG A 228 -36.16 0.47 22.20
N GLU A 229 -35.23 0.99 21.39
CA GLU A 229 -35.11 0.60 19.98
C GLU A 229 -34.66 -0.86 19.83
N LYS A 230 -33.70 -1.30 20.65
CA LYS A 230 -33.24 -2.69 20.69
C LYS A 230 -34.38 -3.66 21.05
N ASP A 231 -35.15 -3.35 22.09
CA ASP A 231 -36.29 -4.16 22.52
C ASP A 231 -37.36 -4.22 21.42
N THR A 232 -37.64 -3.12 20.73
CA THR A 232 -38.58 -3.15 19.60
C THR A 232 -38.13 -4.07 18.47
N VAL A 233 -36.83 -4.10 18.14
CA VAL A 233 -36.28 -5.00 17.12
C VAL A 233 -36.40 -6.46 17.55
N THR A 234 -36.12 -6.77 18.81
CA THR A 234 -36.29 -8.12 19.37
C THR A 234 -37.76 -8.56 19.31
N THR A 235 -38.69 -7.72 19.76
CA THR A 235 -40.13 -8.04 19.72
C THR A 235 -40.65 -8.21 18.28
N THR A 236 -40.16 -7.42 17.31
CA THR A 236 -40.55 -7.62 15.90
C THR A 236 -40.04 -8.94 15.34
N SER A 237 -38.81 -9.34 15.68
CA SER A 237 -38.24 -10.64 15.28
C SER A 237 -39.06 -11.80 15.84
N GLU A 238 -39.41 -11.75 17.13
CA GLU A 238 -40.23 -12.77 17.79
C GLU A 238 -41.64 -12.87 17.17
N ILE A 239 -42.25 -11.74 16.81
CA ILE A 239 -43.56 -11.72 16.13
C ILE A 239 -43.48 -12.33 14.72
N GLU A 240 -42.37 -12.12 13.99
CA GLU A 240 -42.16 -12.74 12.68
C GLU A 240 -41.97 -14.25 12.78
N GLU A 241 -41.22 -14.74 13.77
CA GLU A 241 -41.06 -16.16 14.07
C GLU A 241 -42.40 -16.83 14.40
N LEU A 242 -43.21 -16.24 15.29
CA LEU A 242 -44.54 -16.76 15.62
C LEU A 242 -45.49 -16.76 14.41
N ARG A 243 -45.41 -15.76 13.54
CA ARG A 243 -46.19 -15.74 12.28
C ARG A 243 -45.78 -16.88 11.34
N GLN A 244 -44.50 -17.21 11.30
CA GLN A 244 -44.00 -18.33 10.50
C GLN A 244 -44.50 -19.66 11.06
N GLU A 245 -44.39 -19.91 12.36
CA GLU A 245 -44.88 -21.13 13.01
C GLU A 245 -46.40 -21.33 12.83
N ILE A 246 -47.20 -20.26 12.94
CA ILE A 246 -48.65 -20.31 12.68
C ILE A 246 -48.94 -20.68 11.23
N ASN A 247 -48.17 -20.16 10.27
CA ASN A 247 -48.35 -20.51 8.85
C ASN A 247 -47.98 -21.97 8.57
N GLU A 248 -46.92 -22.49 9.20
CA GLU A 248 -46.53 -23.90 9.11
C GLU A 248 -47.60 -24.82 9.73
N LEU A 249 -48.13 -24.48 10.90
CA LEU A 249 -49.27 -25.17 11.52
C LEU A 249 -50.51 -25.15 10.63
N LYS A 250 -50.82 -24.01 10.01
CA LYS A 250 -51.95 -23.87 9.09
C LYS A 250 -51.79 -24.78 7.86
N LEU A 251 -50.58 -24.89 7.30
CA LEU A 251 -50.26 -25.79 6.20
C LEU A 251 -50.41 -27.26 6.64
N ALA A 252 -49.83 -27.63 7.79
CA ALA A 252 -49.93 -28.99 8.32
C ALA A 252 -51.38 -29.40 8.62
N CYS A 253 -52.19 -28.50 9.20
CA CYS A 253 -53.63 -28.75 9.39
C CYS A 253 -54.38 -28.89 8.07
N LYS A 254 -54.04 -28.07 7.06
CA LYS A 254 -54.65 -28.18 5.73
C LYS A 254 -54.33 -29.52 5.08
N ASP A 255 -53.07 -29.96 5.13
CA ASP A 255 -52.65 -31.25 4.61
C ASP A 255 -53.35 -32.41 5.32
N LEU A 256 -53.51 -32.34 6.65
CA LEU A 256 -54.28 -33.32 7.41
C LEU A 256 -55.76 -33.36 7.03
N ILE A 257 -56.38 -32.19 6.82
CA ILE A 257 -57.78 -32.10 6.35
C ILE A 257 -57.92 -32.70 4.96
N ASP A 258 -56.99 -32.39 4.04
CA ASP A 258 -57.01 -32.95 2.68
C ASP A 258 -56.85 -34.47 2.71
N ILE A 259 -56.01 -35.02 3.58
CA ILE A 259 -55.86 -36.48 3.80
C ILE A 259 -57.16 -37.12 4.35
N ILE A 260 -57.84 -36.47 5.29
CA ILE A 260 -59.09 -36.99 5.86
C ILE A 260 -60.23 -36.92 4.84
N THR A 261 -60.26 -35.87 4.01
CA THR A 261 -61.33 -35.66 3.02
C THR A 261 -61.15 -36.53 1.77
N SER A 262 -59.95 -37.05 1.51
CA SER A 262 -59.66 -37.95 0.38
C SER A 262 -59.94 -39.43 0.67
N ARG A 263 -60.55 -39.78 1.80
CA ARG A 263 -60.85 -41.15 2.23
C ARG A 263 -62.36 -41.38 2.32
#